data_AF-A0A839JFX2-F1
#
_entry.id   AF-A0A839JFX2-F1
#
_cell.length_a   1.000
_cell.length_b   1.000
_cell.length_c   1.000
_cell.angle_alpha   90.00
_cell.angle_beta   90.00
_cell.angle_gamma   90.00
#
_symmetry.space_group_name_H-M   'P 1'
#
loop_
_entity.id
_entity.type
_entity.pdbx_description
1 polymer ?
#
loop_
_entity_poly.entity_id
_entity_poly.type
_entity_poly.pdbx_seq_one_letter_code
_entity_poly.pdbx_strand_id
1 'polypeptide(L)'
;MRHTSWPGAALAVVLALAGCAAPATQPAPGGTPPQAAPDSSVTPSPSPAAASPVPTPTHTDWPGPATTGVPEGTTLTPYTGPCTIDTAGTVIDAKVVDCRLRIRTTDVVITRSRINGNVSVREPEDGSFTITDSEVHAGDTLDTGLGNGSFTARRVEVTGGRRSAFCEADCLIEDSWFHAQAGDPEGQAHLSAVRMGRNTTLRGNLIVCDAPRTPPESGCSAGLTGYGGTAPVENNLIEDNYFAAGTSTFCAYGGSSESKEFADGANRIRFVGNVFERGPNGRCGNLGTVASFDPDAPGNEWRDNVWSDGGSVQPD
;
A
#
# COMPACT_ATOMS: atom_id res chain seq x y z
N MET A 1 9.60 49.78 -29.26
CA MET A 1 10.67 49.68 -30.27
C MET A 1 11.74 48.74 -29.70
N ARG A 2 12.03 47.54 -30.18
CA ARG A 2 11.65 46.77 -31.37
C ARG A 2 11.41 45.32 -30.92
N HIS A 3 10.31 44.72 -31.38
CA HIS A 3 10.05 43.29 -31.31
C HIS A 3 10.79 42.61 -32.48
N THR A 4 11.44 41.48 -32.22
CA THR A 4 11.93 40.56 -33.26
C THR A 4 11.13 39.28 -33.19
N SER A 5 10.29 39.10 -34.20
CA SER A 5 9.46 37.95 -34.50
C SER A 5 10.27 36.85 -35.18
N TRP A 6 10.00 35.59 -34.82
CA TRP A 6 10.36 34.41 -35.60
C TRP A 6 9.19 34.01 -36.51
N PRO A 7 9.41 33.69 -37.79
CA PRO A 7 8.35 33.17 -38.65
C PRO A 7 8.22 31.65 -38.46
N GLY A 8 6.99 31.21 -38.20
CA GLY A 8 6.60 29.81 -38.25
C GLY A 8 6.44 29.34 -39.70
N ALA A 9 6.98 28.16 -40.00
CA ALA A 9 6.72 27.45 -41.25
C ALA A 9 5.55 26.48 -41.05
N ALA A 10 4.45 26.74 -41.76
CA ALA A 10 3.32 25.83 -41.88
C ALA A 10 3.65 24.74 -42.90
N LEU A 11 3.58 23.48 -42.48
CA LEU A 11 3.64 22.33 -43.39
C LEU A 11 2.22 21.74 -43.51
N ALA A 12 1.58 21.99 -44.64
CA ALA A 12 0.32 21.35 -45.01
C ALA A 12 0.63 19.98 -45.65
N VAL A 13 0.13 18.91 -45.06
CA VAL A 13 0.12 17.57 -45.68
C VAL A 13 -1.32 17.23 -46.05
N VAL A 14 -1.55 17.17 -47.36
CA VAL A 14 -2.76 16.68 -48.02
C VAL A 14 -2.69 15.14 -47.99
N LEU A 15 -3.65 14.48 -47.33
CA LEU A 15 -3.82 13.02 -47.46
C LEU A 15 -5.04 12.74 -48.35
N ALA A 16 -4.76 12.17 -49.52
CA ALA A 16 -5.75 11.76 -50.51
C ALA A 16 -6.38 10.42 -50.13
N LEU A 17 -7.72 10.37 -50.19
CA LEU A 17 -8.52 9.14 -50.18
C LEU A 17 -8.39 8.46 -51.56
N ALA A 18 -7.91 7.23 -51.58
CA ALA A 18 -7.98 6.36 -52.75
C ALA A 18 -8.33 4.93 -52.32
N GLY A 19 -9.57 4.55 -52.58
CA GLY A 19 -10.01 3.15 -52.53
C GLY A 19 -9.47 2.38 -53.74
N CYS A 20 -9.03 1.15 -53.50
CA CYS A 20 -8.73 0.19 -54.56
C CYS A 20 -9.41 -1.14 -54.25
N ALA A 21 -10.23 -1.57 -55.21
CA ALA A 21 -11.00 -2.80 -55.22
C ALA A 21 -10.10 -4.05 -55.20
N ALA A 22 -10.56 -5.09 -54.50
CA ALA A 22 -9.93 -6.40 -54.50
C ALA A 22 -10.27 -7.19 -55.78
N PRO A 23 -9.31 -7.88 -56.42
CA PRO A 23 -9.59 -8.77 -57.54
C PRO A 23 -10.09 -10.14 -57.05
N ALA A 24 -11.13 -10.63 -57.73
CA ALA A 24 -11.74 -11.93 -57.52
C ALA A 24 -10.81 -13.07 -57.99
N THR A 25 -10.54 -14.03 -57.10
CA THR A 25 -9.83 -15.28 -57.43
C THR A 25 -10.79 -16.45 -57.56
N GLN A 26 -10.53 -17.22 -58.61
CA GLN A 26 -11.31 -18.32 -59.18
C GLN A 26 -11.25 -19.60 -58.31
N PRO A 27 -12.32 -20.39 -58.17
CA PRO A 27 -12.28 -21.63 -57.38
C PRO A 27 -11.71 -22.82 -58.17
N ALA A 28 -10.85 -23.59 -57.49
CA ALA A 28 -10.28 -24.85 -57.95
C ALA A 28 -11.26 -26.03 -57.72
N PRO A 29 -11.23 -27.08 -58.57
CA PRO A 29 -12.17 -28.20 -58.47
C PRO A 29 -11.69 -29.34 -57.56
N GLY A 30 -12.64 -29.86 -56.76
CA GLY A 30 -12.89 -31.30 -56.60
C GLY A 30 -11.92 -32.11 -55.73
N GLY A 31 -12.13 -32.08 -54.41
CA GLY A 31 -11.63 -33.08 -53.46
C GLY A 31 -12.79 -33.75 -52.71
N THR A 32 -12.79 -35.08 -52.73
CA THR A 32 -13.80 -36.04 -52.28
C THR A 32 -14.17 -35.92 -50.77
N PRO A 33 -15.41 -36.24 -50.34
CA PRO A 33 -15.90 -35.92 -49.00
C PRO A 33 -15.42 -36.92 -47.92
N PRO A 34 -15.03 -36.46 -46.71
CA PRO A 34 -14.88 -37.33 -45.56
C PRO A 34 -16.23 -37.61 -44.89
N GLN A 35 -16.36 -38.88 -44.54
CA GLN A 35 -17.44 -39.62 -43.87
C GLN A 35 -17.96 -38.97 -42.57
N ALA A 36 -19.28 -38.97 -42.40
CA ALA A 36 -20.00 -38.42 -41.26
C ALA A 36 -19.63 -39.10 -39.92
N ALA A 37 -19.30 -38.27 -38.92
CA ALA A 37 -19.18 -38.66 -37.51
C ALA A 37 -20.51 -38.36 -36.77
N PRO A 38 -20.86 -39.12 -35.73
CA PRO A 38 -22.21 -39.15 -35.17
C PRO A 38 -22.52 -37.94 -34.28
N ASP A 39 -23.81 -37.61 -34.29
CA ASP A 39 -24.50 -36.54 -33.57
C ASP A 39 -24.27 -36.64 -32.05
N SER A 40 -23.69 -35.58 -31.45
CA SER A 40 -23.52 -35.47 -30.00
C SER A 40 -24.57 -34.53 -29.43
N SER A 41 -25.52 -35.13 -28.70
CA SER A 41 -26.59 -34.46 -27.97
C SER A 41 -26.05 -33.37 -27.04
N VAL A 42 -26.52 -32.13 -27.20
CA VAL A 42 -26.19 -30.99 -26.34
C VAL A 42 -27.00 -31.10 -25.04
N THR A 43 -26.32 -31.35 -23.93
CA THR A 43 -26.89 -31.28 -22.56
C THR A 43 -27.05 -29.81 -22.16
N PRO A 44 -28.19 -29.37 -21.59
CA PRO A 44 -28.36 -27.99 -21.15
C PRO A 44 -27.41 -27.65 -19.99
N SER A 45 -26.77 -26.48 -20.10
CA SER A 45 -25.84 -25.92 -19.11
C SER A 45 -26.59 -25.57 -17.81
N PRO A 46 -26.07 -25.92 -16.62
CA PRO A 46 -26.70 -25.56 -15.36
C PRO A 46 -26.65 -24.04 -15.13
N SER A 47 -27.77 -23.51 -14.62
CA SER A 47 -27.92 -22.12 -14.19
C SER A 47 -26.91 -21.78 -13.07
N PRO A 48 -26.28 -20.59 -13.05
CA PRO A 48 -25.33 -20.23 -12.01
C PRO A 48 -26.02 -20.19 -10.64
N ALA A 49 -25.52 -20.99 -9.70
CA ALA A 49 -25.94 -20.93 -8.31
C ALA A 49 -25.61 -19.54 -7.73
N ALA A 50 -26.55 -18.97 -6.99
CA ALA A 50 -26.33 -17.72 -6.24
C ALA A 50 -25.10 -17.87 -5.34
N ALA A 51 -24.17 -16.92 -5.42
CA ALA A 51 -22.99 -16.90 -4.57
C ALA A 51 -23.40 -16.80 -3.10
N SER A 52 -22.88 -17.71 -2.27
CA SER A 52 -23.00 -17.63 -0.81
C SER A 52 -22.36 -16.33 -0.30
N PRO A 53 -22.93 -15.67 0.72
CA PRO A 53 -22.30 -14.49 1.30
C PRO A 53 -20.93 -14.87 1.88
N VAL A 54 -19.91 -14.07 1.55
CA VAL A 54 -18.58 -14.18 2.14
C VAL A 54 -18.73 -13.93 3.65
N PRO A 55 -18.27 -14.84 4.53
CA PRO A 55 -18.38 -14.63 5.96
C PRO A 55 -17.60 -13.37 6.34
N THR A 56 -18.23 -12.47 7.10
CA THR A 56 -17.57 -11.31 7.69
C THR A 56 -16.45 -11.81 8.61
N PRO A 57 -15.19 -11.35 8.43
CA PRO A 57 -14.08 -11.78 9.28
C PRO A 57 -14.41 -11.47 10.73
N THR A 58 -14.20 -12.46 11.60
CA THR A 58 -14.43 -12.30 13.04
C THR A 58 -13.23 -11.61 13.68
N HIS A 59 -13.43 -10.89 14.78
CA HIS A 59 -12.41 -10.07 15.46
C HIS A 59 -11.11 -10.82 15.86
N THR A 60 -11.04 -12.15 15.73
CA THR A 60 -9.85 -12.98 16.00
C THR A 60 -8.95 -13.22 14.78
N ASP A 61 -9.32 -12.74 13.60
CA ASP A 61 -8.65 -13.10 12.33
C ASP A 61 -7.63 -12.04 11.85
N TRP A 62 -7.47 -10.93 12.58
CA TRP A 62 -6.58 -9.83 12.20
C TRP A 62 -5.15 -9.99 12.74
N PRO A 63 -4.14 -9.39 12.10
CA PRO A 63 -2.76 -9.37 12.62
C PRO A 63 -2.69 -8.85 14.05
N GLY A 64 -1.86 -9.48 14.87
CA GLY A 64 -1.63 -9.12 16.26
C GLY A 64 -0.49 -9.95 16.87
N PRO A 65 -0.28 -9.91 18.20
CA PRO A 65 0.90 -10.49 18.85
C PRO A 65 1.14 -11.99 18.57
N ALA A 66 0.08 -12.74 18.26
CA ALA A 66 0.16 -14.18 17.99
C ALA A 66 0.43 -14.51 16.51
N THR A 67 0.28 -13.55 15.59
CA THR A 67 0.34 -13.75 14.14
C THR A 67 1.40 -12.87 13.45
N THR A 68 1.94 -11.88 14.17
CA THR A 68 3.02 -10.99 13.72
C THR A 68 4.21 -11.05 14.65
N GLY A 69 5.34 -10.51 14.19
CA GLY A 69 6.53 -10.40 15.02
C GLY A 69 7.36 -11.68 14.99
N VAL A 70 8.29 -11.80 15.94
CA VAL A 70 9.16 -12.98 16.03
C VAL A 70 8.32 -14.18 16.48
N PRO A 71 8.31 -15.32 15.75
CA PRO A 71 7.50 -16.46 16.13
C PRO A 71 7.88 -16.99 17.51
N GLU A 72 6.86 -17.34 18.31
CA GLU A 72 7.07 -17.89 19.65
C GLU A 72 8.03 -19.09 19.62
N GLY A 73 8.95 -19.13 20.59
CA GLY A 73 9.97 -20.18 20.67
C GLY A 73 11.20 -19.96 19.79
N THR A 74 11.25 -18.89 18.98
CA THR A 74 12.47 -18.53 18.23
C THR A 74 13.60 -18.16 19.20
N THR A 75 14.74 -18.84 19.09
CA THR A 75 15.95 -18.48 19.83
C THR A 75 16.70 -17.39 19.09
N LEU A 76 16.66 -16.16 19.60
CA LEU A 76 17.40 -15.03 19.03
C LEU A 76 18.85 -15.00 19.53
N THR A 77 19.76 -14.61 18.65
CA THR A 77 21.17 -14.38 18.98
C THR A 77 21.58 -12.94 18.64
N PRO A 78 22.58 -12.36 19.32
CA PRO A 78 23.05 -11.02 18.97
C PRO A 78 23.52 -10.95 17.51
N TYR A 79 23.11 -9.90 16.80
CA TYR A 79 23.69 -9.54 15.51
C TYR A 79 25.03 -8.83 15.75
N THR A 80 26.08 -9.33 15.11
CA THR A 80 27.43 -8.75 15.18
C THR A 80 27.91 -8.20 13.84
N GLY A 81 27.03 -8.17 12.84
CA GLY A 81 27.34 -7.63 11.52
C GLY A 81 27.23 -6.10 11.46
N PRO A 82 27.49 -5.50 10.30
CA PRO A 82 27.46 -4.05 10.14
C PRO A 82 26.02 -3.52 10.12
N CYS A 83 25.83 -2.29 10.59
CA CYS A 83 24.53 -1.60 10.51
C CYS A 83 24.27 -0.98 9.12
N THR A 84 25.29 -0.95 8.27
CA THR A 84 25.14 -0.59 6.87
C THR A 84 25.38 -1.84 6.03
N ILE A 85 24.36 -2.24 5.28
CA ILE A 85 24.36 -3.47 4.51
C ILE A 85 24.70 -3.12 3.05
N ASP A 86 25.91 -3.53 2.64
CA ASP A 86 26.48 -3.24 1.32
C ASP A 86 26.62 -4.49 0.44
N THR A 87 26.34 -5.67 0.99
CA THR A 87 26.46 -6.94 0.28
C THR A 87 25.07 -7.45 -0.10
N ALA A 88 24.83 -7.59 -1.42
CA ALA A 88 23.56 -8.10 -1.93
C ALA A 88 23.27 -9.49 -1.39
N GLY A 89 22.00 -9.82 -1.16
CA GLY A 89 21.62 -11.13 -0.63
C GLY A 89 21.99 -11.37 0.83
N THR A 90 22.39 -10.34 1.59
CA THR A 90 22.70 -10.49 3.02
C THR A 90 21.47 -11.02 3.77
N VAL A 91 21.66 -12.06 4.58
CA VAL A 91 20.61 -12.65 5.41
C VAL A 91 20.84 -12.31 6.88
N ILE A 92 19.83 -11.74 7.51
CA ILE A 92 19.74 -11.50 8.96
C ILE A 92 18.58 -12.36 9.48
N ASP A 93 18.93 -13.51 10.06
CA ASP A 93 17.97 -14.50 10.55
C ASP A 93 18.14 -14.79 12.04
N ALA A 94 17.03 -14.81 12.78
CA ALA A 94 17.01 -15.09 14.21
C ALA A 94 17.96 -14.20 15.02
N LYS A 95 17.97 -12.90 14.72
CA LYS A 95 18.87 -11.92 15.35
C LYS A 95 18.18 -10.87 16.20
N VAL A 96 18.87 -10.45 17.27
CA VAL A 96 18.65 -9.14 17.90
C VAL A 96 19.62 -8.14 17.28
N VAL A 97 19.09 -7.11 16.63
CA VAL A 97 19.88 -6.05 15.98
C VAL A 97 19.71 -4.75 16.76
N ASP A 98 20.78 -4.30 17.41
CA ASP A 98 20.78 -3.08 18.24
C ASP A 98 21.32 -1.85 17.49
N CYS A 99 20.87 -1.67 16.24
CA CYS A 99 21.19 -0.50 15.45
C CYS A 99 20.20 -0.23 14.31
N ARG A 100 20.38 0.92 13.67
CA ARG A 100 19.68 1.34 12.45
C ARG A 100 20.27 0.63 11.23
N LEU A 101 19.50 -0.27 10.61
CA LEU A 101 19.89 -0.96 9.38
C LEU A 101 19.68 -0.05 8.17
N ARG A 102 20.80 0.38 7.59
CA ARG A 102 20.84 1.10 6.32
C ARG A 102 21.10 0.13 5.18
N ILE A 103 20.10 -0.09 4.34
CA ILE A 103 20.19 -0.97 3.18
C ILE A 103 20.69 -0.15 1.99
N ARG A 104 21.88 -0.48 1.47
CA ARG A 104 22.52 0.16 0.30
C ARG A 104 22.78 -0.85 -0.83
N THR A 105 22.03 -1.94 -0.82
CA THR A 105 22.19 -3.07 -1.73
C THR A 105 20.85 -3.79 -1.86
N THR A 106 20.75 -4.73 -2.80
CA THR A 106 19.51 -5.43 -3.10
C THR A 106 19.42 -6.77 -2.39
N ASP A 107 18.20 -7.30 -2.34
CA ASP A 107 17.90 -8.68 -1.95
C ASP A 107 18.31 -9.00 -0.51
N VAL A 108 18.33 -7.99 0.37
CA VAL A 108 18.57 -8.23 1.80
C VAL A 108 17.36 -8.94 2.39
N VAL A 109 17.60 -10.03 3.11
CA VAL A 109 16.54 -10.84 3.74
C VAL A 109 16.67 -10.73 5.25
N ILE A 110 15.62 -10.26 5.90
CA ILE A 110 15.50 -10.20 7.35
C ILE A 110 14.36 -11.13 7.75
N THR A 111 14.63 -12.10 8.63
CA THR A 111 13.59 -13.04 9.08
C THR A 111 13.75 -13.37 10.56
N ARG A 112 12.62 -13.58 11.25
CA ARG A 112 12.59 -14.03 12.66
C ARG A 112 13.46 -13.18 13.57
N SER A 113 13.58 -11.90 13.28
CA SER A 113 14.54 -11.01 13.93
C SER A 113 13.85 -9.88 14.67
N ARG A 114 14.50 -9.39 15.73
CA ARG A 114 14.12 -8.18 16.45
C ARG A 114 15.09 -7.07 16.11
N ILE A 115 14.56 -5.99 15.56
CA ILE A 115 15.32 -4.79 15.22
C ILE A 115 15.02 -3.70 16.25
N ASN A 116 15.98 -3.40 17.13
CA ASN A 116 15.92 -2.28 18.06
C ASN A 116 16.47 -1.03 17.37
N GLY A 117 15.68 -0.49 16.44
CA GLY A 117 16.07 0.58 15.54
C GLY A 117 15.12 0.66 14.35
N ASN A 118 15.65 1.00 13.18
CA ASN A 118 14.89 1.07 11.94
C ASN A 118 15.57 0.30 10.81
N VAL A 119 14.80 0.01 9.76
CA VAL A 119 15.28 -0.53 8.50
C VAL A 119 14.89 0.43 7.39
N SER A 120 15.87 0.98 6.69
CA SER A 120 15.61 1.96 5.64
C SER A 120 16.50 1.72 4.43
N VAL A 121 15.92 1.88 3.24
CA VAL A 121 16.68 2.09 2.02
C VAL A 121 17.17 3.55 2.00
N ARG A 122 18.40 3.83 1.54
CA ARG A 122 18.92 5.21 1.54
C ARG A 122 18.18 6.09 0.52
N GLU A 123 18.12 5.62 -0.72
CA GLU A 123 17.40 6.22 -1.85
C GLU A 123 16.60 5.06 -2.46
N PRO A 124 15.29 5.20 -2.74
CA PRO A 124 14.40 4.08 -3.06
C PRO A 124 14.90 3.13 -4.15
N GLU A 125 15.77 3.58 -5.05
CA GLU A 125 16.20 2.82 -6.24
C GLU A 125 17.50 2.00 -6.04
N ASP A 126 18.26 2.24 -4.98
CA ASP A 126 19.60 1.64 -4.78
C ASP A 126 19.63 0.45 -3.81
N GLY A 127 18.50 0.09 -3.21
CA GLY A 127 18.42 -1.03 -2.29
C GLY A 127 17.05 -1.64 -2.16
N SER A 128 17.02 -2.88 -1.69
CA SER A 128 15.78 -3.59 -1.43
C SER A 128 15.93 -4.56 -0.26
N PHE A 129 14.84 -4.76 0.47
CA PHE A 129 14.80 -5.77 1.52
C PHE A 129 13.45 -6.46 1.62
N THR A 130 13.49 -7.72 2.05
CA THR A 130 12.31 -8.44 2.53
C THR A 130 12.47 -8.64 4.03
N ILE A 131 11.44 -8.31 4.79
CA ILE A 131 11.35 -8.55 6.23
C ILE A 131 10.12 -9.41 6.52
N THR A 132 10.31 -10.52 7.24
CA THR A 132 9.21 -11.47 7.51
C THR A 132 9.31 -12.00 8.93
N ASP A 133 8.17 -12.19 9.59
CA ASP A 133 8.11 -12.77 10.94
C ASP A 133 9.05 -12.05 11.91
N SER A 134 9.04 -10.72 11.91
CA SER A 134 10.06 -9.92 12.60
C SER A 134 9.42 -8.76 13.36
N GLU A 135 10.13 -8.29 14.38
CA GLU A 135 9.76 -7.13 15.18
C GLU A 135 10.66 -5.95 14.82
N VAL A 136 10.08 -4.76 14.68
CA VAL A 136 10.82 -3.50 14.56
C VAL A 136 10.37 -2.56 15.67
N HIS A 137 11.30 -2.25 16.57
CA HIS A 137 11.11 -1.29 17.65
C HIS A 137 11.86 0.00 17.29
N ALA A 138 11.16 0.93 16.64
CA ALA A 138 11.71 2.23 16.23
C ALA A 138 12.01 3.16 17.43
N GLY A 139 11.51 2.80 18.62
CA GLY A 139 11.72 3.52 19.86
C GLY A 139 10.90 4.81 19.97
N ASP A 140 11.08 5.52 21.08
CA ASP A 140 10.48 6.83 21.33
C ASP A 140 11.27 7.93 20.60
N THR A 141 11.17 7.92 19.28
CA THR A 141 11.89 8.82 18.38
C THR A 141 10.95 9.31 17.27
N LEU A 142 11.31 10.42 16.60
CA LEU A 142 10.56 10.89 15.43
C LEU A 142 11.05 10.29 14.09
N ASP A 143 11.80 9.19 14.17
CA ASP A 143 12.25 8.42 13.02
C ASP A 143 11.10 7.59 12.41
N THR A 144 11.39 6.87 11.34
CA THR A 144 10.49 5.88 10.73
C THR A 144 11.04 4.48 10.96
N GLY A 145 10.18 3.52 11.32
CA GLY A 145 10.57 2.12 11.54
C GLY A 145 11.01 1.39 10.26
N LEU A 146 10.13 1.32 9.26
CA LEU A 146 10.42 0.82 7.91
C LEU A 146 10.35 1.96 6.91
N GLY A 147 11.44 2.28 6.21
CA GLY A 147 11.54 3.53 5.46
C GLY A 147 12.01 3.41 4.01
N ASN A 148 11.57 4.39 3.22
CA ASN A 148 12.12 4.83 1.93
C ASN A 148 11.88 3.91 0.73
N GLY A 149 11.00 2.91 0.82
CA GLY A 149 10.53 2.15 -0.34
C GLY A 149 11.31 0.86 -0.67
N SER A 150 10.92 0.21 -1.76
CA SER A 150 11.53 -1.01 -2.32
C SER A 150 11.62 -2.17 -1.32
N PHE A 151 10.56 -2.41 -0.56
CA PHE A 151 10.54 -3.46 0.45
C PHE A 151 9.28 -4.31 0.47
N THR A 152 9.43 -5.56 0.91
CA THR A 152 8.33 -6.44 1.27
C THR A 152 8.34 -6.68 2.78
N ALA A 153 7.22 -6.44 3.45
CA ALA A 153 7.02 -6.74 4.86
C ALA A 153 5.86 -7.72 5.03
N ARG A 154 6.09 -8.85 5.71
CA ARG A 154 5.05 -9.86 5.94
C ARG A 154 5.04 -10.37 7.38
N ARG A 155 3.87 -10.35 8.04
CA ARG A 155 3.76 -10.75 9.47
C ARG A 155 4.75 -10.01 10.36
N VAL A 156 4.92 -8.72 10.11
CA VAL A 156 5.83 -7.86 10.88
C VAL A 156 5.05 -7.10 11.92
N GLU A 157 5.60 -6.98 13.12
CA GLU A 157 5.13 -6.04 14.13
C GLU A 157 6.06 -4.83 14.15
N VAL A 158 5.49 -3.62 14.04
CA VAL A 158 6.28 -2.38 14.14
C VAL A 158 5.69 -1.46 15.20
N THR A 159 6.55 -1.11 16.17
CA THR A 159 6.23 -0.21 17.29
C THR A 159 7.15 1.01 17.30
N GLY A 160 6.64 2.13 17.80
CA GLY A 160 7.39 3.37 17.97
C GLY A 160 7.55 4.17 16.68
N GLY A 161 8.43 5.17 16.73
CA GLY A 161 8.68 6.10 15.63
C GLY A 161 7.57 7.15 15.47
N ARG A 162 7.87 8.23 14.75
CA ARG A 162 6.83 9.15 14.23
C ARG A 162 5.93 8.43 13.23
N ARG A 163 6.53 7.48 12.51
CA ARG A 163 5.87 6.60 11.55
C ARG A 163 6.36 5.18 11.77
N SER A 164 5.46 4.21 11.88
CA SER A 164 5.89 2.81 11.90
C SER A 164 6.45 2.43 10.53
N ALA A 165 5.79 2.83 9.44
CA ALA A 165 6.30 2.64 8.08
C ALA A 165 6.10 3.88 7.19
N PHE A 166 7.02 4.08 6.26
CA PHE A 166 6.89 4.97 5.12
C PHE A 166 7.29 4.22 3.85
N CYS A 167 6.28 3.83 3.07
CA CYS A 167 6.48 3.40 1.71
C CYS A 167 6.46 4.63 0.80
N GLU A 168 7.64 5.08 0.38
CA GLU A 168 7.73 6.14 -0.62
C GLU A 168 7.36 5.62 -2.01
N ALA A 169 7.91 4.48 -2.40
CA ALA A 169 7.60 3.78 -3.64
C ALA A 169 7.82 2.27 -3.49
N ASP A 170 7.03 1.49 -4.24
CA ASP A 170 7.28 0.07 -4.53
C ASP A 170 7.41 -0.81 -3.28
N CYS A 171 6.34 -0.86 -2.47
CA CYS A 171 6.29 -1.74 -1.30
C CYS A 171 5.09 -2.66 -1.29
N LEU A 172 5.30 -3.82 -0.69
CA LEU A 172 4.26 -4.77 -0.31
C LEU A 172 4.28 -4.92 1.20
N ILE A 173 3.15 -4.66 1.85
CA ILE A 173 2.97 -4.85 3.30
C ILE A 173 1.76 -5.75 3.51
N GLU A 174 2.01 -6.95 4.02
CA GLU A 174 0.99 -7.99 4.18
C GLU A 174 0.92 -8.52 5.60
N ASP A 175 -0.30 -8.79 6.08
CA ASP A 175 -0.57 -9.51 7.31
C ASP A 175 0.21 -8.94 8.52
N SER A 176 0.46 -7.63 8.55
CA SER A 176 1.37 -6.96 9.50
C SER A 176 0.61 -6.04 10.46
N TRP A 177 1.24 -5.72 11.58
CA TRP A 177 0.66 -4.93 12.67
C TRP A 177 1.49 -3.69 12.98
N PHE A 178 0.86 -2.52 12.93
CA PHE A 178 1.50 -1.22 13.17
C PHE A 178 0.78 -0.50 14.30
N HIS A 179 1.47 -0.22 15.40
CA HIS A 179 0.89 0.37 16.61
C HIS A 179 1.94 1.04 17.49
N ALA A 180 1.52 1.63 18.61
CA ALA A 180 2.36 2.22 19.63
C ALA A 180 3.39 3.21 19.08
N GLN A 181 2.98 4.14 18.19
CA GLN A 181 3.90 5.17 17.69
C GLN A 181 4.41 6.05 18.83
N ALA A 182 5.58 6.65 18.61
CA ALA A 182 6.24 7.50 19.60
C ALA A 182 5.37 8.70 19.99
N GLY A 183 5.60 9.25 21.18
CA GLY A 183 5.06 10.58 21.48
C GLY A 183 5.83 11.66 20.73
N ASP A 184 5.33 12.88 20.79
CA ASP A 184 6.15 14.07 20.52
C ASP A 184 6.05 15.04 21.70
N PRO A 185 7.10 15.10 22.54
CA PRO A 185 7.14 16.04 23.67
C PRO A 185 7.09 17.51 23.25
N GLU A 186 7.49 17.85 22.02
CA GLU A 186 7.49 19.23 21.50
C GLU A 186 6.11 19.66 20.97
N GLY A 187 5.21 18.70 20.76
CA GLY A 187 3.83 18.96 20.41
C GLY A 187 3.59 19.47 18.99
N GLN A 188 4.49 19.21 18.05
CA GLN A 188 4.43 19.68 16.65
C GLN A 188 4.32 18.56 15.60
N ALA A 189 4.65 17.32 15.96
CA ALA A 189 4.77 16.23 15.01
C ALA A 189 3.41 15.69 14.60
N HIS A 190 3.26 15.46 13.30
CA HIS A 190 2.18 14.67 12.72
C HIS A 190 2.64 13.22 12.57
N LEU A 191 1.92 12.32 13.22
CA LEU A 191 2.24 10.90 13.28
C LEU A 191 1.29 10.07 12.40
N SER A 192 1.76 8.89 12.00
CA SER A 192 0.91 7.89 11.36
C SER A 192 1.44 6.49 11.56
N ALA A 193 0.62 5.46 11.38
CA ALA A 193 1.14 4.09 11.37
C ALA A 193 1.91 3.85 10.07
N VAL A 194 1.23 4.01 8.93
CA VAL A 194 1.80 3.83 7.59
C VAL A 194 1.63 5.13 6.80
N ARG A 195 2.67 5.51 6.06
CA ARG A 195 2.58 6.52 4.99
C ARG A 195 2.82 5.88 3.64
N MET A 196 1.99 6.20 2.65
CA MET A 196 2.12 5.74 1.27
C MET A 196 2.43 6.91 0.32
N GLY A 197 3.30 6.65 -0.65
CA GLY A 197 3.57 7.52 -1.79
C GLY A 197 3.00 6.88 -3.05
N ARG A 198 3.76 6.00 -3.70
CA ARG A 198 3.32 5.31 -4.91
C ARG A 198 3.54 3.80 -4.91
N ASN A 199 2.84 3.07 -5.77
CA ASN A 199 3.03 1.65 -6.01
C ASN A 199 3.03 0.80 -4.72
N THR A 200 2.18 1.17 -3.76
CA THR A 200 2.09 0.49 -2.46
C THR A 200 0.93 -0.50 -2.48
N THR A 201 1.17 -1.73 -2.03
CA THR A 201 0.10 -2.66 -1.67
C THR A 201 0.10 -2.88 -0.16
N LEU A 202 -1.01 -2.53 0.49
CA LEU A 202 -1.31 -2.84 1.88
C LEU A 202 -2.43 -3.88 1.90
N ARG A 203 -2.14 -5.10 2.35
CA ARG A 203 -3.10 -6.19 2.39
C ARG A 203 -3.19 -6.84 3.76
N GLY A 204 -4.40 -7.06 4.28
CA GLY A 204 -4.57 -7.90 5.46
C GLY A 204 -3.95 -7.35 6.75
N ASN A 205 -3.61 -6.06 6.81
CA ASN A 205 -2.88 -5.49 7.94
C ASN A 205 -3.82 -5.01 9.05
N LEU A 206 -3.33 -4.99 10.29
CA LEU A 206 -3.92 -4.19 11.36
C LEU A 206 -3.18 -2.86 11.49
N ILE A 207 -3.87 -1.76 11.18
CA ILE A 207 -3.29 -0.43 11.07
C ILE A 207 -3.94 0.47 12.11
N VAL A 208 -3.14 0.93 13.09
CA VAL A 208 -3.58 1.90 14.09
C VAL A 208 -2.50 2.94 14.35
N CYS A 209 -2.92 4.20 14.45
CA CYS A 209 -2.10 5.22 15.08
C CYS A 209 -2.73 5.65 16.40
N ASP A 210 -2.03 5.35 17.48
CA ASP A 210 -2.45 5.45 18.88
C ASP A 210 -1.47 6.27 19.74
N ALA A 211 -0.51 6.96 19.12
CA ALA A 211 0.38 7.88 19.83
C ALA A 211 -0.41 8.89 20.67
N PRO A 212 0.10 9.27 21.85
CA PRO A 212 -0.53 10.29 22.67
C PRO A 212 -0.61 11.63 21.91
N ARG A 213 -1.72 12.35 22.11
CA ARG A 213 -1.83 13.74 21.62
C ARG A 213 -1.16 14.67 22.61
N THR A 214 -0.19 15.44 22.13
CA THR A 214 0.55 16.42 22.92
C THR A 214 0.29 17.82 22.35
N PRO A 215 -0.24 18.79 23.13
CA PRO A 215 -0.39 20.17 22.69
C PRO A 215 0.95 20.80 22.26
N PRO A 216 0.96 21.77 21.33
CA PRO A 216 -0.22 22.42 20.76
C PRO A 216 -0.92 21.64 19.63
N GLU A 217 -0.19 20.87 18.82
CA GLU A 217 -0.73 20.29 17.58
C GLU A 217 -0.35 18.82 17.33
N SER A 218 0.48 18.21 18.18
CA SER A 218 0.94 16.85 17.92
C SER A 218 -0.16 15.80 18.09
N GLY A 219 -0.08 14.81 17.21
CA GLY A 219 -0.73 13.54 17.38
C GLY A 219 -0.79 12.77 16.08
N CYS A 220 -1.47 11.63 16.16
CA CYS A 220 -1.81 10.86 14.99
C CYS A 220 -2.70 11.66 14.03
N SER A 221 -2.19 11.91 12.83
CA SER A 221 -3.02 12.39 11.73
C SER A 221 -3.93 11.26 11.25
N ALA A 222 -3.35 10.10 10.97
CA ALA A 222 -4.10 8.90 10.59
C ALA A 222 -3.35 7.59 10.80
N GLY A 223 -4.08 6.47 10.82
CA GLY A 223 -3.48 5.15 10.65
C GLY A 223 -2.72 5.05 9.33
N LEU A 224 -3.37 5.44 8.23
CA LEU A 224 -2.74 5.55 6.91
C LEU A 224 -2.71 6.99 6.40
N THR A 225 -1.54 7.48 5.98
CA THR A 225 -1.42 8.80 5.35
C THR A 225 -0.97 8.70 3.89
N GLY A 226 -1.69 9.36 2.99
CA GLY A 226 -1.24 9.69 1.65
C GLY A 226 -1.20 11.21 1.50
N TYR A 227 -0.01 11.81 1.42
CA TYR A 227 0.16 13.26 1.26
C TYR A 227 1.00 13.57 0.03
N GLY A 228 0.38 14.21 -0.97
CA GLY A 228 1.03 14.66 -2.20
C GLY A 228 1.92 15.89 -2.02
N GLY A 229 2.84 15.85 -1.06
CA GLY A 229 3.66 17.01 -0.68
C GLY A 229 4.85 17.28 -1.60
N THR A 230 5.43 16.23 -2.19
CA THR A 230 6.63 16.31 -3.04
C THR A 230 6.48 15.55 -4.36
N ALA A 231 5.46 14.69 -4.45
CA ALA A 231 5.06 13.94 -5.63
C ALA A 231 3.60 13.52 -5.47
N PRO A 232 2.89 13.18 -6.57
CA PRO A 232 1.57 12.58 -6.50
C PRO A 232 1.53 11.30 -5.66
N VAL A 233 0.42 11.07 -4.96
CA VAL A 233 0.13 9.79 -4.31
C VAL A 233 -0.59 8.92 -5.33
N GLU A 234 -0.01 7.80 -5.77
CA GLU A 234 -0.59 7.06 -6.89
C GLU A 234 -0.37 5.55 -6.90
N ASN A 235 -1.24 4.82 -7.59
CA ASN A 235 -1.13 3.36 -7.77
C ASN A 235 -1.05 2.58 -6.45
N ASN A 236 -1.91 2.90 -5.49
CA ASN A 236 -1.91 2.24 -4.20
C ASN A 236 -3.13 1.34 -4.06
N LEU A 237 -2.91 0.10 -3.63
CA LEU A 237 -3.96 -0.85 -3.25
C LEU A 237 -3.99 -0.98 -1.73
N ILE A 238 -5.13 -0.67 -1.14
CA ILE A 238 -5.43 -0.80 0.27
C ILE A 238 -6.56 -1.83 0.35
N GLU A 239 -6.19 -3.09 0.57
CA GLU A 239 -7.08 -4.24 0.45
C GLU A 239 -7.21 -5.01 1.76
N ASP A 240 -8.43 -5.31 2.19
CA ASP A 240 -8.69 -6.20 3.32
C ASP A 240 -7.91 -5.83 4.60
N ASN A 241 -7.68 -4.55 4.86
CA ASN A 241 -7.02 -4.12 6.10
C ASN A 241 -8.04 -3.82 7.19
N TYR A 242 -7.65 -3.98 8.45
CA TYR A 242 -8.38 -3.49 9.61
C TYR A 242 -7.79 -2.17 10.11
N PHE A 243 -8.56 -1.10 9.98
CA PHE A 243 -8.24 0.21 10.55
C PHE A 243 -8.85 0.31 11.94
N ALA A 244 -8.02 0.07 12.96
CA ALA A 244 -8.48 0.17 14.34
C ALA A 244 -8.63 1.64 14.74
N ALA A 245 -9.61 1.91 15.61
CA ALA A 245 -9.79 3.22 16.17
C ALA A 245 -8.64 3.53 17.14
N GLY A 246 -8.02 4.69 16.97
CA GLY A 246 -6.91 5.14 17.80
C GLY A 246 -7.09 6.58 18.23
N THR A 247 -5.98 7.29 18.39
CA THR A 247 -5.99 8.73 18.70
C THR A 247 -6.04 9.60 17.44
N SER A 248 -6.16 8.97 16.27
CA SER A 248 -6.03 9.60 14.96
C SER A 248 -7.09 10.65 14.63
N THR A 249 -6.75 11.63 13.79
CA THR A 249 -7.73 12.63 13.30
C THR A 249 -8.68 12.00 12.29
N PHE A 250 -8.16 11.20 11.35
CA PHE A 250 -8.90 10.33 10.43
C PHE A 250 -8.30 8.94 10.49
N CYS A 251 -8.97 7.89 10.02
CA CYS A 251 -8.32 6.58 9.90
C CYS A 251 -7.42 6.49 8.67
N ALA A 252 -7.77 7.17 7.59
CA ALA A 252 -6.91 7.28 6.42
C ALA A 252 -6.97 8.66 5.73
N TYR A 253 -5.95 8.95 4.92
CA TYR A 253 -5.96 10.00 3.91
C TYR A 253 -5.73 9.38 2.52
N GLY A 254 -6.60 9.72 1.55
CA GLY A 254 -6.61 9.14 0.20
C GLY A 254 -5.60 9.72 -0.79
N GLY A 255 -4.98 10.87 -0.50
CA GLY A 255 -3.95 11.48 -1.35
C GLY A 255 -4.29 12.86 -1.92
N SER A 256 -5.57 13.17 -2.10
CA SER A 256 -6.08 14.42 -2.70
C SER A 256 -6.18 15.58 -1.70
N SER A 257 -5.20 15.73 -0.81
CA SER A 257 -5.24 16.77 0.23
C SER A 257 -4.97 18.15 -0.37
N GLU A 258 -6.01 18.98 -0.52
CA GLU A 258 -5.96 20.30 -1.21
C GLU A 258 -4.83 21.24 -0.75
N SER A 259 -4.37 21.11 0.49
CA SER A 259 -3.24 21.90 1.02
C SER A 259 -1.86 21.44 0.54
N LYS A 260 -1.78 20.44 -0.33
CA LYS A 260 -0.54 19.84 -0.83
C LYS A 260 -0.32 20.17 -2.31
N GLU A 261 0.94 20.35 -2.69
CA GLU A 261 1.36 20.77 -4.03
C GLU A 261 0.86 19.83 -5.15
N PHE A 262 0.78 18.53 -4.87
CA PHE A 262 0.39 17.50 -5.84
C PHE A 262 -0.99 16.89 -5.51
N ALA A 263 -1.90 17.64 -4.90
CA ALA A 263 -3.24 17.18 -4.54
C ALA A 263 -4.01 16.62 -5.76
N ASP A 264 -3.99 17.35 -6.88
CA ASP A 264 -4.70 16.99 -8.12
C ASP A 264 -4.05 15.80 -8.87
N GLY A 265 -2.85 15.37 -8.42
CA GLY A 265 -2.13 14.26 -9.03
C GLY A 265 -2.56 12.88 -8.49
N ALA A 266 -3.35 12.83 -7.41
CA ALA A 266 -3.71 11.57 -6.79
C ALA A 266 -4.57 10.71 -7.72
N ASN A 267 -4.18 9.45 -7.95
CA ASN A 267 -4.87 8.58 -8.89
C ASN A 267 -4.57 7.09 -8.63
N ARG A 268 -5.44 6.19 -9.10
CA ARG A 268 -5.32 4.73 -8.89
C ARG A 268 -5.19 4.35 -7.41
N ILE A 269 -5.90 5.06 -6.53
CA ILE A 269 -5.99 4.78 -5.09
C ILE A 269 -7.22 3.93 -4.85
N ARG A 270 -7.02 2.68 -4.44
CA ARG A 270 -8.09 1.69 -4.36
C ARG A 270 -8.21 1.17 -2.94
N PHE A 271 -9.31 1.55 -2.27
CA PHE A 271 -9.73 1.01 -0.99
C PHE A 271 -10.76 -0.08 -1.25
N VAL A 272 -10.38 -1.34 -1.02
CA VAL A 272 -11.20 -2.51 -1.32
C VAL A 272 -11.31 -3.41 -0.09
N GLY A 273 -12.53 -3.76 0.34
CA GLY A 273 -12.73 -4.80 1.36
C GLY A 273 -12.21 -4.46 2.76
N ASN A 274 -11.86 -3.20 3.05
CA ASN A 274 -11.30 -2.83 4.35
C ASN A 274 -12.38 -2.77 5.44
N VAL A 275 -11.97 -3.06 6.67
CA VAL A 275 -12.79 -2.93 7.86
C VAL A 275 -12.32 -1.74 8.69
N PHE A 276 -13.25 -0.87 9.08
CA PHE A 276 -12.98 0.29 9.92
C PHE A 276 -13.65 0.11 11.28
N GLU A 277 -12.92 0.37 12.36
CA GLU A 277 -13.47 0.34 13.71
C GLU A 277 -14.02 1.71 14.12
N ARG A 278 -15.12 1.74 14.88
CA ARG A 278 -15.55 2.96 15.57
C ARG A 278 -15.01 2.95 17.00
N GLY A 279 -14.30 3.99 17.38
CA GLY A 279 -13.86 4.22 18.75
C GLY A 279 -15.03 4.69 19.65
N PRO A 280 -14.73 5.04 20.91
CA PRO A 280 -15.74 5.51 21.88
C PRO A 280 -16.54 6.75 21.44
N ASN A 281 -16.02 7.52 20.47
CA ASN A 281 -16.69 8.69 19.87
C ASN A 281 -17.66 8.31 18.73
N GLY A 282 -17.83 7.02 18.41
CA GLY A 282 -18.67 6.55 17.32
C GLY A 282 -18.09 6.78 15.92
N ARG A 283 -16.80 7.12 15.79
CA ARG A 283 -16.09 7.35 14.52
C ARG A 283 -14.76 6.61 14.51
N CYS A 284 -14.15 6.47 13.34
CA CYS A 284 -12.83 5.83 13.21
C CYS A 284 -11.71 6.76 13.71
N GLY A 285 -11.59 7.95 13.11
CA GLY A 285 -10.80 9.05 13.64
C GLY A 285 -11.67 10.07 14.37
N ASN A 286 -11.02 11.03 15.04
CA ASN A 286 -11.71 12.09 15.78
C ASN A 286 -12.60 12.99 14.91
N LEU A 287 -12.25 13.17 13.63
CA LEU A 287 -13.00 14.01 12.70
C LEU A 287 -13.78 13.20 11.67
N GLY A 288 -13.23 12.08 11.20
CA GLY A 288 -13.89 11.25 10.19
C GLY A 288 -13.21 9.89 9.97
N THR A 289 -13.58 9.24 8.88
CA THR A 289 -13.07 7.93 8.47
C THR A 289 -11.88 8.07 7.51
N VAL A 290 -12.11 8.59 6.31
CA VAL A 290 -11.12 8.69 5.25
C VAL A 290 -11.25 10.06 4.60
N ALA A 291 -10.28 10.93 4.85
CA ALA A 291 -10.23 12.26 4.27
C ALA A 291 -9.48 12.27 2.93
N SER A 292 -9.70 13.30 2.13
CA SER A 292 -8.87 13.58 0.93
C SER A 292 -8.82 12.40 -0.04
N PHE A 293 -9.92 11.68 -0.19
CA PHE A 293 -10.09 10.68 -1.24
C PHE A 293 -11.05 11.25 -2.28
N ASP A 294 -10.54 11.49 -3.49
CA ASP A 294 -11.38 11.91 -4.61
C ASP A 294 -11.92 10.66 -5.33
N PRO A 295 -13.23 10.36 -5.27
CA PRO A 295 -13.81 9.21 -5.95
C PRO A 295 -13.84 9.35 -7.47
N ASP A 296 -13.73 10.57 -8.00
CA ASP A 296 -13.77 10.86 -9.44
C ASP A 296 -12.37 10.87 -10.07
N ALA A 297 -11.31 10.87 -9.24
CA ALA A 297 -9.94 10.82 -9.73
C ALA A 297 -9.64 9.52 -10.50
N PRO A 298 -8.80 9.56 -11.55
CA PRO A 298 -8.62 8.45 -12.46
C PRO A 298 -8.22 7.13 -11.78
N GLY A 299 -9.05 6.11 -11.91
CA GLY A 299 -8.79 4.78 -11.37
C GLY A 299 -8.87 4.67 -9.85
N ASN A 300 -9.32 5.71 -9.15
CA ASN A 300 -9.67 5.58 -7.75
C ASN A 300 -10.87 4.66 -7.59
N GLU A 301 -10.87 3.88 -6.51
CA GLU A 301 -11.91 2.89 -6.25
C GLU A 301 -12.21 2.84 -4.76
N TRP A 302 -13.50 2.89 -4.42
CA TRP A 302 -14.01 2.59 -3.09
C TRP A 302 -15.03 1.46 -3.21
N ARG A 303 -14.67 0.27 -2.73
CA ARG A 303 -15.50 -0.93 -2.89
C ARG A 303 -15.46 -1.82 -1.66
N ASP A 304 -16.62 -2.35 -1.28
CA ASP A 304 -16.76 -3.39 -0.25
C ASP A 304 -16.18 -3.04 1.14
N ASN A 305 -15.91 -1.75 1.41
CA ASN A 305 -15.44 -1.30 2.71
C ASN A 305 -16.60 -1.26 3.70
N VAL A 306 -16.36 -1.77 4.92
CA VAL A 306 -17.37 -1.86 5.98
C VAL A 306 -16.85 -1.37 7.32
N TRP A 307 -17.78 -1.02 8.20
CA TRP A 307 -17.52 -0.90 9.63
C TRP A 307 -17.34 -2.28 10.26
N SER A 308 -16.70 -2.34 11.43
CA SER A 308 -16.51 -3.60 12.18
C SER A 308 -17.82 -4.28 12.61
N ASP A 309 -18.94 -3.55 12.62
CA ASP A 309 -20.29 -4.09 12.84
C ASP A 309 -20.98 -4.57 11.54
N GLY A 310 -20.27 -4.54 10.41
CA GLY A 310 -20.76 -4.91 9.08
C GLY A 310 -21.53 -3.81 8.33
N GLY A 311 -21.72 -2.63 8.94
CA GLY A 311 -22.37 -1.50 8.27
C GLY A 311 -21.53 -0.93 7.11
N SER A 312 -22.17 -0.29 6.13
CA SER A 312 -21.43 0.37 5.05
C SER A 312 -20.63 1.57 5.57
N VAL A 313 -19.39 1.72 5.10
CA VAL A 313 -18.56 2.91 5.32
C VAL A 313 -18.35 3.67 4.01
N GLN A 314 -18.33 5.00 4.11
CA GLN A 314 -18.06 5.92 3.01
C GLN A 314 -16.85 6.78 3.36
N PRO A 315 -16.07 7.25 2.38
CA PRO A 315 -15.09 8.31 2.61
C PRO A 315 -15.80 9.62 3.01
N ASP A 316 -15.08 10.51 3.69
CA ASP A 316 -15.60 11.81 4.16
C ASP A 316 -15.62 12.87 3.06
#